data_AF-A0A964V6W6-F1
#
_entry.id   AF-A0A964V6W6-F1
#
_cell.length_a   1.000
_cell.length_b   1.000
_cell.length_c   1.000
_cell.angle_alpha   90.00
_cell.angle_beta   90.00
_cell.angle_gamma   90.00
#
_symmetry.space_group_name_H-M   'P 1'
#
loop_
_entity.id
_entity.type
_entity.pdbx_description
1 polymer ?
#
loop_
_entity_poly.entity_id
_entity_poly.type
_entity_poly.pdbx_seq_one_letter_code
_entity_poly.pdbx_strand_id
1 'polypeptide(L)'
;MDRRGRRGIRSRVSALRTGRLRDHDQRRAQRCDAGLRRHVRARRAERPRVLRRRPADAAPPAHRGRHRRAVLHERRRILAARGHHGHGSGGHARGGTRPLGHAGPLHAHAAAHGSRVGLPQGPGARLRRALVLALCTALLAAAAPDETHAQSRTHAVIVVGIGGTAEYRESFHAEASQMFTALTTEHGFSRDEVTYLGETVETAPDMITDRSTRANVLKVLGEIAQRAGPTDRVLVILIGHGTDQGGEAQLNLPGPDITPTDFELAGLAFPSQPLALVHTGSASGGWVEPLAGPNRIVIAATRTAREQNATEFGQFFAQALSGAGADLDHDERVSLLEAFLFAKQEVERYYEEQNEILTEHAVLEDNGDGTGSTDAGPEGPDGVLASTFTLGGAAAAVRTSDDPVLARLYAERDGIQRRIDELRVVRTALTEDEFLARLEPLLIELALKNREIREAGGGV
;
A
#
# COMPACT_ATOMS: atom_id res chain seq x y z
N MET A 1 -21.82 75.21 -26.62
CA MET A 1 -20.49 75.81 -26.34
C MET A 1 -19.45 74.70 -26.36
N ASP A 2 -18.17 75.05 -26.49
CA ASP A 2 -17.26 74.33 -27.41
C ASP A 2 -15.94 73.84 -26.76
N ARG A 3 -15.28 72.88 -27.43
CA ARG A 3 -13.85 72.47 -27.38
C ARG A 3 -13.16 72.00 -26.07
N ARG A 4 -12.69 70.75 -26.18
CA ARG A 4 -11.27 70.27 -26.07
C ARG A 4 -10.21 71.19 -25.43
N GLY A 5 -9.34 70.60 -24.59
CA GLY A 5 -8.02 71.16 -24.27
C GLY A 5 -6.99 70.16 -23.71
N ARG A 6 -6.05 69.69 -24.54
CA ARG A 6 -4.77 69.07 -24.10
C ARG A 6 -3.65 70.12 -24.15
N ARG A 7 -2.79 70.15 -23.13
CA ARG A 7 -1.40 70.67 -23.10
C ARG A 7 -0.67 69.87 -22.00
N GLY A 8 0.63 69.55 -22.00
CA GLY A 8 1.76 69.71 -22.93
C GLY A 8 3.03 69.38 -22.12
N ILE A 9 3.69 68.22 -22.31
CA ILE A 9 4.88 68.00 -23.14
C ILE A 9 6.14 68.82 -22.72
N ARG A 10 7.24 68.07 -22.42
CA ARG A 10 8.67 68.48 -22.33
C ARG A 10 9.06 69.42 -21.16
N SER A 11 10.31 69.43 -20.66
CA SER A 11 11.44 68.47 -20.68
C SER A 11 12.57 69.04 -19.79
N ARG A 12 13.45 68.21 -19.24
CA ARG A 12 14.91 68.49 -19.21
C ARG A 12 15.75 67.30 -18.73
N VAL A 13 16.83 67.06 -19.46
CA VAL A 13 17.92 66.13 -19.13
C VAL A 13 19.06 66.94 -18.54
N SER A 14 19.64 66.49 -17.43
CA SER A 14 21.10 66.50 -17.23
C SER A 14 21.46 65.66 -16.00
N ALA A 15 22.36 64.69 -16.18
CA ALA A 15 23.02 64.02 -15.07
C ALA A 15 24.19 64.89 -14.56
N LEU A 16 24.65 64.64 -13.32
CA LEU A 16 26.08 64.57 -12.99
C LEU A 16 26.34 64.00 -11.58
N ARG A 17 26.88 62.78 -11.58
CA ARG A 17 27.96 62.24 -10.72
C ARG A 17 27.96 62.37 -9.17
N THR A 18 28.11 61.18 -8.58
CA THR A 18 29.03 60.76 -7.50
C THR A 18 28.82 61.23 -6.05
N GLY A 19 28.44 60.26 -5.21
CA GLY A 19 28.79 60.18 -3.78
C GLY A 19 28.98 58.71 -3.40
N ARG A 20 30.17 58.34 -2.91
CA ARG A 20 30.44 56.98 -2.40
C ARG A 20 29.88 56.84 -0.99
N LEU A 21 29.30 55.68 -0.68
CA LEU A 21 29.42 55.07 0.65
C LEU A 21 30.06 53.68 0.47
N ARG A 22 30.97 53.33 1.38
CA ARG A 22 31.79 52.11 1.35
C ARG A 22 31.48 51.24 2.55
N ASP A 23 31.72 49.95 2.38
CA ASP A 23 31.89 48.96 3.45
C ASP A 23 32.79 49.44 4.58
N HIS A 24 32.41 49.02 5.79
CA HIS A 24 33.25 48.72 6.94
C HIS A 24 32.46 47.75 7.84
N ASP A 25 33.04 46.73 8.46
CA ASP A 25 34.28 46.03 8.12
C ASP A 25 34.27 44.66 8.80
N GLN A 26 34.87 43.64 8.18
CA GLN A 26 35.17 42.40 8.89
C GLN A 26 36.50 42.54 9.65
N ARG A 27 36.70 41.68 10.66
CA ARG A 27 37.97 41.43 11.36
C ARG A 27 38.42 42.51 12.36
N ARG A 28 38.07 42.30 13.63
CA ARG A 28 39.05 42.48 14.72
C ARG A 28 39.51 41.11 15.20
N ALA A 29 40.80 40.83 15.04
CA ALA A 29 41.40 39.57 15.40
C ALA A 29 42.01 39.61 16.82
N GLN A 30 42.00 38.45 17.47
CA GLN A 30 43.09 37.88 18.27
C GLN A 30 43.78 38.71 19.39
N ARG A 31 43.75 38.09 20.58
CA ARG A 31 44.81 37.96 21.63
C ARG A 31 44.71 38.81 22.91
N CYS A 32 45.29 38.18 23.95
CA CYS A 32 45.55 38.59 25.32
C CYS A 32 44.36 38.46 26.31
N ASP A 33 44.48 37.74 27.44
CA ASP A 33 45.57 36.81 27.83
C ASP A 33 45.16 35.79 28.94
N ALA A 34 45.99 34.75 29.09
CA ALA A 34 46.28 33.88 30.24
C ALA A 34 45.24 33.66 31.38
N GLY A 35 45.06 32.37 31.76
CA GLY A 35 44.98 32.06 33.21
C GLY A 35 44.15 30.88 33.75
N LEU A 36 44.30 29.64 33.26
CA LEU A 36 44.64 28.49 34.14
C LEU A 36 44.90 27.20 33.33
N ARG A 37 46.07 26.59 33.51
CA ARG A 37 46.36 25.23 33.08
C ARG A 37 46.34 24.32 34.31
N ARG A 38 45.65 23.17 34.25
CA ARG A 38 45.96 22.02 35.10
C ARG A 38 46.43 20.86 34.24
N HIS A 39 47.67 20.44 34.45
CA HIS A 39 48.25 19.28 33.80
C HIS A 39 47.67 17.99 34.40
N VAL A 40 47.19 17.09 33.56
CA VAL A 40 47.16 15.66 33.87
C VAL A 40 48.14 14.97 32.92
N ARG A 41 49.13 14.28 33.49
CA ARG A 41 50.17 13.58 32.72
C ARG A 41 49.62 12.28 32.15
N ALA A 42 49.96 11.99 30.89
CA ALA A 42 49.77 10.66 30.33
C ALA A 42 50.58 9.60 31.11
N ARG A 43 49.96 8.44 31.36
CA ARG A 43 50.67 7.18 31.65
C ARG A 43 50.33 6.18 30.54
N ARG A 44 51.34 5.45 30.07
CA ARG A 44 51.18 4.30 29.15
C ARG A 44 50.62 3.10 29.93
N ALA A 45 49.66 2.40 29.32
CA ALA A 45 49.40 0.96 29.45
C ALA A 45 48.60 0.55 28.20
N GLU A 46 49.24 -0.05 27.20
CA GLU A 46 49.19 -1.48 26.87
C GLU A 46 47.88 -1.97 26.22
N ARG A 47 48.02 -2.61 25.05
CA ARG A 47 46.93 -3.07 24.19
C ARG A 47 46.50 -4.51 24.54
N PRO A 48 45.20 -4.80 24.72
CA PRO A 48 44.67 -6.16 24.57
C PRO A 48 44.63 -6.58 23.09
N ARG A 49 44.69 -7.90 22.84
CA ARG A 49 44.83 -8.49 21.50
C ARG A 49 43.49 -8.75 20.83
N VAL A 50 43.50 -8.67 19.49
CA VAL A 50 42.39 -9.10 18.62
C VAL A 50 42.07 -10.58 18.84
N LEU A 51 40.80 -10.88 19.12
CA LEU A 51 40.24 -12.24 19.08
C LEU A 51 39.29 -12.36 17.88
N ARG A 52 39.77 -12.93 16.77
CA ARG A 52 38.89 -13.36 15.67
C ARG A 52 38.13 -14.61 16.10
N ARG A 53 36.80 -14.52 16.22
CA ARG A 53 35.94 -15.71 16.14
C ARG A 53 35.84 -16.16 14.68
N ARG A 54 35.85 -17.46 14.44
CA ARG A 54 35.58 -18.08 13.13
C ARG A 54 34.06 -18.22 12.92
N PRO A 55 33.57 -18.20 11.67
CA PRO A 55 32.22 -18.68 11.35
C PRO A 55 32.12 -20.20 11.60
N ALA A 56 30.89 -20.68 11.79
CA ALA A 56 30.59 -22.06 12.13
C ALA A 56 29.82 -22.78 11.01
N ASP A 57 30.51 -23.06 9.91
CA ASP A 57 30.08 -24.06 8.92
C ASP A 57 30.90 -25.35 9.11
N ALA A 58 30.26 -26.42 9.60
CA ALA A 58 30.56 -27.82 9.31
C ALA A 58 29.74 -28.77 10.20
N ALA A 59 29.08 -29.76 9.58
CA ALA A 59 28.45 -30.87 10.30
C ALA A 59 29.49 -31.76 11.02
N PRO A 60 29.16 -32.35 12.19
CA PRO A 60 30.10 -33.18 12.95
C PRO A 60 30.30 -34.57 12.31
N PRO A 61 31.55 -35.02 12.08
CA PRO A 61 31.83 -36.38 11.61
C PRO A 61 31.80 -37.42 12.74
N ALA A 62 31.60 -38.69 12.35
CA ALA A 62 31.21 -39.78 13.23
C ALA A 62 32.23 -40.21 14.30
N HIS A 63 31.72 -40.55 15.49
CA HIS A 63 32.45 -41.22 16.55
C HIS A 63 32.81 -42.68 16.14
N ARG A 64 34.10 -42.98 15.94
CA ARG A 64 34.58 -44.36 15.75
C ARG A 64 34.93 -44.99 17.10
N GLY A 65 34.11 -45.96 17.53
CA GLY A 65 34.38 -46.80 18.71
C GLY A 65 35.58 -47.73 18.52
N ARG A 66 36.28 -48.06 19.62
CA ARG A 66 37.46 -48.93 19.61
C ARG A 66 37.09 -50.41 19.41
N HIS A 67 37.93 -51.07 18.61
CA HIS A 67 38.08 -52.52 18.39
C HIS A 67 37.44 -53.49 19.42
N ARG A 68 36.74 -54.55 18.97
CA ARG A 68 37.33 -55.89 18.71
C ARG A 68 36.29 -56.97 18.33
N ARG A 69 36.57 -57.68 17.23
CA ARG A 69 36.04 -59.00 16.78
C ARG A 69 34.55 -59.13 16.44
N ALA A 70 34.31 -60.11 15.55
CA ALA A 70 33.01 -60.55 15.05
C ALA A 70 32.68 -61.97 15.58
N VAL A 71 31.44 -62.42 15.41
CA VAL A 71 31.04 -63.69 14.73
C VAL A 71 29.56 -64.07 15.00
N LEU A 72 28.88 -64.50 13.92
CA LEU A 72 27.63 -65.28 13.82
C LEU A 72 26.23 -64.69 14.08
N HIS A 73 25.29 -65.26 13.31
CA HIS A 73 23.84 -65.01 13.27
C HIS A 73 23.07 -65.81 14.32
N GLU A 74 21.84 -65.40 14.65
CA GLU A 74 20.68 -66.31 14.52
C GLU A 74 19.38 -65.55 14.13
N ARG A 75 18.30 -66.32 13.87
CA ARG A 75 17.06 -66.00 13.15
C ARG A 75 15.86 -65.72 14.07
N ARG A 76 14.74 -65.41 13.40
CA ARG A 76 13.31 -65.43 13.81
C ARG A 76 12.83 -64.12 14.44
N ARG A 77 11.81 -63.43 13.91
CA ARG A 77 10.46 -63.77 13.35
C ARG A 77 9.36 -63.52 14.39
N ILE A 78 8.30 -62.90 13.89
CA ILE A 78 6.86 -63.15 14.17
C ILE A 78 6.11 -62.23 15.17
N LEU A 79 5.12 -61.55 14.57
CA LEU A 79 3.78 -61.14 15.01
C LEU A 79 3.54 -60.17 16.18
N ALA A 80 2.74 -59.15 15.85
CA ALA A 80 1.85 -58.44 16.75
C ALA A 80 0.60 -59.27 17.12
N ALA A 81 -0.04 -58.96 18.25
CA ALA A 81 -1.47 -59.23 18.48
C ALA A 81 -2.04 -58.49 19.72
N ARG A 82 -3.19 -57.81 19.53
CA ARG A 82 -4.40 -57.74 20.41
C ARG A 82 -4.24 -57.25 21.88
N GLY A 83 -5.25 -56.68 22.57
CA GLY A 83 -6.63 -56.32 22.21
C GLY A 83 -7.68 -56.72 23.28
N HIS A 84 -8.69 -55.84 23.49
CA HIS A 84 -10.04 -56.07 24.08
C HIS A 84 -10.43 -55.69 25.54
N HIS A 85 -11.75 -55.38 25.63
CA HIS A 85 -12.70 -55.25 26.76
C HIS A 85 -12.97 -53.83 27.31
N GLY A 86 -14.23 -53.36 27.47
CA GLY A 86 -15.52 -53.89 26.97
C GLY A 86 -16.81 -53.20 27.54
N HIS A 87 -17.93 -53.31 26.79
CA HIS A 87 -19.36 -53.05 27.16
C HIS A 87 -19.78 -51.59 27.48
N GLY A 88 -20.95 -51.05 27.08
CA GLY A 88 -22.14 -51.51 26.31
C GLY A 88 -23.17 -50.35 26.19
N SER A 89 -24.41 -50.44 25.65
CA SER A 89 -25.11 -51.46 24.83
C SER A 89 -26.54 -50.98 24.41
N GLY A 90 -26.96 -51.18 23.15
CA GLY A 90 -28.33 -50.92 22.62
C GLY A 90 -28.43 -49.70 21.67
N GLY A 91 -29.24 -49.66 20.59
CA GLY A 91 -30.10 -50.69 19.98
C GLY A 91 -30.82 -50.17 18.72
N HIS A 92 -31.36 -51.09 17.91
CA HIS A 92 -32.26 -50.91 16.73
C HIS A 92 -31.71 -50.45 15.36
N ALA A 93 -31.94 -51.35 14.39
CA ALA A 93 -31.65 -51.27 12.96
C ALA A 93 -32.67 -50.47 12.13
N ARG A 94 -32.28 -50.02 10.92
CA ARG A 94 -32.76 -50.55 9.61
C ARG A 94 -32.35 -49.69 8.40
N GLY A 95 -32.01 -50.37 7.29
CA GLY A 95 -32.02 -49.82 5.92
C GLY A 95 -30.84 -48.90 5.56
N GLY A 96 -30.32 -48.91 4.33
CA GLY A 96 -30.69 -49.69 3.14
C GLY A 96 -30.16 -48.98 1.91
N THR A 97 -29.01 -49.41 1.40
CA THR A 97 -28.28 -48.73 0.31
C THR A 97 -28.97 -48.86 -1.05
N ARG A 98 -28.84 -47.83 -1.88
CA ARG A 98 -29.22 -47.81 -3.30
C ARG A 98 -28.02 -47.42 -4.18
N PRO A 99 -27.81 -48.11 -5.30
CA PRO A 99 -27.04 -47.54 -6.42
C PRO A 99 -27.84 -47.48 -7.75
N LEU A 100 -27.60 -46.40 -8.49
CA LEU A 100 -27.35 -46.30 -9.94
C LEU A 100 -28.19 -47.09 -10.97
N GLY A 101 -28.62 -46.39 -12.04
CA GLY A 101 -28.34 -46.86 -13.41
C GLY A 101 -29.50 -47.00 -14.41
N HIS A 102 -29.58 -46.03 -15.34
CA HIS A 102 -30.02 -46.13 -16.75
C HIS A 102 -31.43 -46.63 -17.18
N ALA A 103 -32.19 -45.67 -17.75
CA ALA A 103 -32.80 -45.63 -19.09
C ALA A 103 -33.41 -46.89 -19.76
N GLY A 104 -34.67 -46.74 -20.21
CA GLY A 104 -35.35 -47.57 -21.22
C GLY A 104 -36.49 -46.78 -21.92
N PRO A 105 -36.84 -47.04 -23.20
CA PRO A 105 -37.58 -46.06 -24.03
C PRO A 105 -39.06 -46.38 -24.33
N LEU A 106 -39.77 -45.34 -24.78
CA LEU A 106 -40.91 -45.26 -25.73
C LEU A 106 -41.85 -46.48 -25.92
N HIS A 107 -43.17 -46.26 -25.83
CA HIS A 107 -44.11 -46.43 -26.96
C HIS A 107 -45.48 -45.76 -26.68
N ALA A 108 -46.31 -45.60 -27.72
CA ALA A 108 -47.45 -44.69 -27.76
C ALA A 108 -48.82 -45.36 -27.99
N HIS A 109 -49.89 -44.70 -27.56
CA HIS A 109 -51.26 -44.75 -28.11
C HIS A 109 -51.89 -43.36 -27.85
N ALA A 110 -52.39 -42.62 -28.84
CA ALA A 110 -53.68 -42.76 -29.53
C ALA A 110 -54.90 -42.53 -28.60
N ALA A 111 -55.95 -41.77 -28.94
CA ALA A 111 -56.18 -40.78 -30.00
C ALA A 111 -57.46 -39.99 -29.66
N ALA A 112 -57.62 -38.75 -30.14
CA ALA A 112 -58.93 -38.07 -30.15
C ALA A 112 -59.03 -37.07 -31.31
N HIS A 113 -59.97 -37.29 -32.23
CA HIS A 113 -60.31 -36.35 -33.29
C HIS A 113 -61.28 -35.26 -32.77
N GLY A 114 -61.12 -34.02 -33.27
CA GLY A 114 -62.02 -32.91 -32.93
C GLY A 114 -61.93 -31.74 -33.90
N SER A 115 -62.64 -31.83 -35.02
CA SER A 115 -63.14 -30.74 -35.89
C SER A 115 -62.21 -29.63 -36.38
N ARG A 116 -62.10 -29.51 -37.71
CA ARG A 116 -61.54 -28.34 -38.40
C ARG A 116 -62.47 -27.13 -38.27
N VAL A 117 -61.91 -25.96 -37.95
CA VAL A 117 -62.41 -24.67 -38.42
C VAL A 117 -61.22 -23.92 -39.04
N GLY A 118 -61.28 -23.68 -40.35
CA GLY A 118 -60.24 -22.95 -41.06
C GLY A 118 -60.44 -21.44 -40.95
N LEU A 119 -59.39 -20.70 -40.59
CA LEU A 119 -59.33 -19.25 -40.71
C LEU A 119 -58.15 -18.86 -41.62
N PRO A 120 -58.28 -17.81 -42.45
CA PRO A 120 -57.35 -17.53 -43.54
C PRO A 120 -56.01 -16.98 -43.04
N GLN A 121 -54.92 -17.39 -43.69
CA GLN A 121 -53.60 -16.78 -43.47
C GLN A 121 -53.52 -15.40 -44.14
N GLY A 122 -53.92 -14.36 -43.41
CA GLY A 122 -53.69 -12.98 -43.81
C GLY A 122 -52.19 -12.62 -43.79
N PRO A 123 -51.66 -11.91 -44.80
CA PRO A 123 -50.24 -11.55 -44.89
C PRO A 123 -49.88 -10.38 -43.95
N GLY A 124 -50.01 -10.57 -42.63
CA GLY A 124 -49.68 -9.57 -41.60
C GLY A 124 -48.85 -10.10 -40.43
N ALA A 125 -48.86 -11.41 -40.17
CA ALA A 125 -48.20 -11.99 -38.99
C ALA A 125 -46.66 -11.97 -39.04
N ARG A 126 -46.07 -12.03 -40.24
CA ARG A 126 -44.59 -12.01 -40.40
C ARG A 126 -44.00 -10.63 -40.14
N LEU A 127 -44.65 -9.55 -40.61
CA LEU A 127 -44.20 -8.18 -40.34
C LEU A 127 -44.29 -7.83 -38.85
N ARG A 128 -45.38 -8.21 -38.16
CA ARG A 128 -45.53 -7.94 -36.72
C ARG A 128 -44.53 -8.70 -35.85
N ARG A 129 -44.16 -9.94 -36.20
CA ARG A 129 -43.10 -10.68 -35.48
C ARG A 129 -41.71 -10.12 -35.74
N ALA A 130 -41.41 -9.72 -36.98
CA ALA A 130 -40.15 -9.05 -37.29
C ALA A 130 -40.02 -7.70 -36.56
N LEU A 131 -41.09 -6.91 -36.50
CA LEU A 131 -41.09 -5.62 -35.81
C LEU A 131 -40.93 -5.77 -34.28
N VAL A 132 -41.57 -6.77 -33.66
CA VAL A 132 -41.41 -7.02 -32.22
C VAL A 132 -40.01 -7.56 -31.89
N LEU A 133 -39.44 -8.45 -32.71
CA LEU A 133 -38.07 -8.91 -32.48
C LEU A 133 -37.05 -7.78 -32.64
N ALA A 134 -37.20 -6.95 -33.69
CA ALA A 134 -36.36 -5.78 -33.92
C ALA A 134 -36.48 -4.73 -32.80
N LEU A 135 -37.69 -4.53 -32.26
CA LEU A 135 -37.93 -3.63 -31.14
C LEU A 135 -37.32 -4.17 -29.83
N CYS A 136 -37.40 -5.48 -29.58
CA CYS A 136 -36.72 -6.10 -28.43
C CYS A 136 -35.19 -6.06 -28.56
N THR A 137 -34.61 -6.25 -29.75
CA THR A 137 -33.15 -6.07 -29.95
C THR A 137 -32.71 -4.61 -29.87
N ALA A 138 -33.55 -3.66 -30.31
CA ALA A 138 -33.26 -2.23 -30.17
C ALA A 138 -33.36 -1.74 -28.71
N LEU A 139 -34.28 -2.29 -27.91
CA LEU A 139 -34.39 -2.00 -26.48
C LEU A 139 -33.33 -2.71 -25.62
N LEU A 140 -32.74 -3.83 -26.07
CA LEU A 140 -31.54 -4.40 -25.43
C LEU A 140 -30.26 -3.66 -25.81
N ALA A 141 -30.18 -3.06 -27.01
CA ALA A 141 -29.01 -2.29 -27.45
C ALA A 141 -28.94 -0.86 -26.87
N ALA A 142 -30.04 -0.33 -26.34
CA ALA A 142 -30.14 1.01 -25.75
C ALA A 142 -30.03 1.02 -24.20
N ALA A 143 -29.67 -0.12 -23.61
CA ALA A 143 -29.50 -0.29 -22.16
C ALA A 143 -28.21 -1.05 -21.81
N ALA A 144 -27.18 -0.94 -22.66
CA ALA A 144 -25.84 -0.87 -22.08
C ALA A 144 -25.84 0.40 -21.20
N PRO A 145 -25.51 0.32 -19.90
CA PRO A 145 -25.07 1.53 -19.23
C PRO A 145 -23.88 2.07 -20.03
N ASP A 146 -23.75 3.39 -20.14
CA ASP A 146 -22.41 3.94 -20.29
C ASP A 146 -21.63 3.46 -19.06
N GLU A 147 -20.81 2.43 -19.25
CA GLU A 147 -19.61 2.25 -18.45
C GLU A 147 -18.67 3.40 -18.81
N THR A 148 -19.06 4.62 -18.41
CA THR A 148 -18.10 5.53 -17.79
C THR A 148 -17.41 4.69 -16.74
N HIS A 149 -16.25 4.15 -17.10
CA HIS A 149 -15.38 3.42 -16.19
C HIS A 149 -15.18 4.33 -14.98
N ALA A 150 -15.88 4.02 -13.89
CA ALA A 150 -15.78 4.75 -12.64
C ALA A 150 -14.38 4.45 -12.13
N GLN A 151 -13.48 5.38 -12.47
CA GLN A 151 -12.04 5.19 -12.33
C GLN A 151 -11.74 4.99 -10.85
N SER A 152 -11.20 3.81 -10.50
CA SER A 152 -10.91 3.40 -9.12
C SER A 152 -10.26 4.53 -8.34
N ARG A 153 -11.00 5.09 -7.39
CA ARG A 153 -10.51 6.17 -6.52
C ARG A 153 -9.72 5.57 -5.38
N THR A 154 -8.83 6.36 -4.81
CA THR A 154 -8.24 6.06 -3.51
C THR A 154 -8.74 7.10 -2.50
N HIS A 155 -9.34 6.64 -1.42
CA HIS A 155 -9.69 7.47 -0.29
C HIS A 155 -8.58 7.38 0.77
N ALA A 156 -7.82 8.46 0.93
CA ALA A 156 -6.76 8.57 1.92
C ALA A 156 -7.25 9.26 3.21
N VAL A 157 -6.88 8.70 4.36
CA VAL A 157 -7.11 9.28 5.68
C VAL A 157 -5.79 9.32 6.44
N ILE A 158 -5.27 10.53 6.70
CA ILE A 158 -4.10 10.74 7.55
C ILE A 158 -4.61 11.08 8.95
N VAL A 159 -4.17 10.32 9.97
CA VAL A 159 -4.55 10.51 11.37
C VAL A 159 -3.28 10.76 12.19
N VAL A 160 -3.18 11.96 12.77
CA VAL A 160 -2.09 12.33 13.69
C VAL A 160 -2.60 12.25 15.13
N GLY A 161 -2.01 11.36 15.92
CA GLY A 161 -2.24 11.22 17.36
C GLY A 161 -1.67 12.38 18.18
N ILE A 162 -1.73 12.25 19.51
CA ILE A 162 -1.14 13.27 20.41
C ILE A 162 0.39 13.22 20.36
N GLY A 163 1.05 14.37 20.19
CA GLY A 163 2.52 14.43 20.20
C GLY A 163 3.12 14.43 21.61
N GLY A 164 2.37 14.89 22.62
CA GLY A 164 2.81 14.99 24.02
C GLY A 164 3.80 16.12 24.29
N THR A 165 4.90 16.21 23.55
CA THR A 165 5.87 17.32 23.59
C THR A 165 5.71 18.27 22.39
N ALA A 166 6.52 19.33 22.30
CA ALA A 166 6.46 20.24 21.15
C ALA A 166 7.11 19.62 19.90
N GLU A 167 8.24 18.97 20.12
CA GLU A 167 9.09 18.33 19.12
C GLU A 167 8.31 17.27 18.33
N TYR A 168 7.63 16.36 19.02
CA TYR A 168 6.78 15.34 18.37
C TYR A 168 5.54 15.93 17.72
N ARG A 169 4.89 16.96 18.31
CA ARG A 169 3.76 17.64 17.65
C ARG A 169 4.19 18.31 16.34
N GLU A 170 5.41 18.83 16.29
CA GLU A 170 5.98 19.46 15.10
C GLU A 170 6.41 18.40 14.05
N SER A 171 7.07 17.29 14.43
CA SER A 171 7.44 16.24 13.47
C SER A 171 6.21 15.53 12.89
N PHE A 172 5.28 15.06 13.74
CA PHE A 172 4.08 14.35 13.27
C PHE A 172 3.22 15.23 12.36
N HIS A 173 3.17 16.55 12.63
CA HIS A 173 2.51 17.50 11.75
C HIS A 173 3.26 17.70 10.42
N ALA A 174 4.60 17.76 10.45
CA ALA A 174 5.42 17.89 9.25
C ALA A 174 5.31 16.65 8.35
N GLU A 175 5.43 15.45 8.93
CA GLU A 175 5.24 14.16 8.25
C GLU A 175 3.87 14.10 7.56
N ALA A 176 2.79 14.37 8.31
CA ALA A 176 1.43 14.38 7.77
C ALA A 176 1.22 15.44 6.68
N SER A 177 1.81 16.63 6.82
CA SER A 177 1.70 17.70 5.82
C SER A 177 2.50 17.38 4.56
N GLN A 178 3.65 16.71 4.68
CA GLN A 178 4.42 16.21 3.56
C GLN A 178 3.63 15.12 2.81
N MET A 179 3.07 14.13 3.52
CA MET A 179 2.23 13.10 2.91
C MET A 179 0.98 13.68 2.25
N PHE A 180 0.29 14.63 2.89
CA PHE A 180 -0.87 15.31 2.32
C PHE A 180 -0.52 16.07 1.04
N THR A 181 0.63 16.77 1.04
CA THR A 181 1.13 17.50 -0.14
C THR A 181 1.44 16.50 -1.25
N ALA A 182 2.29 15.50 -1.01
CA ALA A 182 2.66 14.49 -2.00
C ALA A 182 1.43 13.80 -2.61
N LEU A 183 0.47 13.36 -1.80
CA LEU A 183 -0.77 12.74 -2.28
C LEU A 183 -1.57 13.67 -3.22
N THR A 184 -1.66 14.96 -2.90
CA THR A 184 -2.46 15.92 -3.68
C THR A 184 -1.73 16.53 -4.87
N THR A 185 -0.41 16.74 -4.80
CA THR A 185 0.37 17.42 -5.85
C THR A 185 1.14 16.47 -6.77
N GLU A 186 1.69 15.38 -6.23
CA GLU A 186 2.53 14.44 -6.99
C GLU A 186 1.71 13.24 -7.46
N HIS A 187 0.92 12.65 -6.55
CA HIS A 187 0.02 11.53 -6.84
C HIS A 187 -1.38 11.96 -7.31
N GLY A 188 -1.62 13.27 -7.49
CA GLY A 188 -2.82 13.82 -8.13
C GLY A 188 -4.15 13.39 -7.51
N PHE A 189 -4.21 13.21 -6.18
CA PHE A 189 -5.47 13.02 -5.46
C PHE A 189 -6.20 14.36 -5.38
N SER A 190 -7.50 14.32 -5.63
CA SER A 190 -8.36 15.47 -5.39
C SER A 190 -8.48 15.74 -3.87
N ARG A 191 -8.76 16.98 -3.49
CA ARG A 191 -8.78 17.38 -2.07
C ARG A 191 -9.90 16.71 -1.26
N ASP A 192 -10.93 16.16 -1.92
CA ASP A 192 -11.99 15.35 -1.33
C ASP A 192 -11.69 13.83 -1.29
N GLU A 193 -10.56 13.43 -1.87
CA GLU A 193 -9.98 12.08 -1.75
C GLU A 193 -9.03 11.97 -0.55
N VAL A 194 -8.45 13.07 -0.04
CA VAL A 194 -7.54 13.10 1.12
C VAL A 194 -8.18 13.81 2.32
N THR A 195 -8.41 13.09 3.41
CA THR A 195 -8.84 13.65 4.71
C THR A 195 -7.67 13.63 5.69
N TYR A 196 -7.38 14.77 6.35
CA TYR A 196 -6.35 14.84 7.39
C TYR A 196 -7.01 15.20 8.73
N LEU A 197 -6.92 14.28 9.69
CA LEU A 197 -7.33 14.46 11.07
C LEU A 197 -6.10 14.73 11.95
N GLY A 198 -6.04 15.89 12.60
CA GLY A 198 -4.88 16.33 13.39
C GLY A 198 -5.19 16.54 14.88
N GLU A 199 -4.15 16.67 15.73
CA GLU A 199 -4.33 16.89 17.17
C GLU A 199 -5.20 18.14 17.45
N THR A 200 -4.92 19.22 16.73
CA THR A 200 -5.60 20.53 16.75
C THR A 200 -5.74 21.07 15.33
N VAL A 201 -6.92 21.57 14.96
CA VAL A 201 -7.21 22.10 13.60
C VAL A 201 -6.44 23.40 13.35
N GLU A 202 -6.22 24.16 14.42
CA GLU A 202 -5.57 25.47 14.42
C GLU A 202 -4.10 25.44 13.94
N THR A 203 -3.45 24.27 13.95
CA THR A 203 -2.07 24.09 13.47
C THR A 203 -1.94 24.35 11.97
N ALA A 204 -2.89 23.87 11.18
CA ALA A 204 -2.94 24.06 9.73
C ALA A 204 -4.39 23.96 9.23
N PRO A 205 -5.23 24.99 9.43
CA PRO A 205 -6.68 24.93 9.19
C PRO A 205 -7.05 24.75 7.71
N ASP A 206 -6.11 24.99 6.78
CA ASP A 206 -6.30 24.68 5.36
C ASP A 206 -6.13 23.19 5.04
N MET A 207 -5.34 22.44 5.81
CA MET A 207 -5.06 21.02 5.57
C MET A 207 -5.86 20.11 6.50
N ILE A 208 -5.90 20.45 7.79
CA ILE A 208 -6.54 19.64 8.83
C ILE A 208 -8.06 19.81 8.74
N THR A 209 -8.76 18.73 8.43
CA THR A 209 -10.21 18.67 8.22
C THR A 209 -10.98 18.72 9.54
N ASP A 210 -10.52 17.98 10.56
CA ASP A 210 -11.12 17.92 11.89
C ASP A 210 -10.08 17.38 12.90
N ARG A 211 -10.43 17.33 14.19
CA ARG A 211 -9.60 16.73 15.24
C ARG A 211 -9.53 15.21 15.10
N SER A 212 -8.38 14.62 15.37
CA SER A 212 -8.11 13.18 15.39
C SER A 212 -8.71 12.41 16.57
N THR A 213 -9.93 12.74 17.00
CA THR A 213 -10.62 11.96 18.04
C THR A 213 -11.05 10.60 17.49
N ARG A 214 -11.08 9.54 18.33
CA ARG A 214 -11.58 8.20 17.92
C ARG A 214 -12.96 8.27 17.25
N ALA A 215 -13.85 9.15 17.73
CA ALA A 215 -15.16 9.35 17.14
C ALA A 215 -15.10 9.92 15.72
N ASN A 216 -14.21 10.88 15.46
CA ASN A 216 -14.03 11.48 14.14
C ASN A 216 -13.36 10.52 13.15
N VAL A 217 -12.37 9.72 13.60
CA VAL A 217 -11.75 8.67 12.76
C VAL A 217 -12.81 7.67 12.29
N LEU A 218 -13.58 7.11 13.22
CA LEU A 218 -14.65 6.15 12.89
C LEU A 218 -15.77 6.76 12.02
N LYS A 219 -16.11 8.03 12.25
CA LYS A 219 -17.05 8.78 11.40
C LYS A 219 -16.54 8.88 9.96
N VAL A 220 -15.29 9.32 9.75
CA VAL A 220 -14.70 9.47 8.41
C VAL A 220 -14.64 8.13 7.67
N LEU A 221 -14.24 7.05 8.35
CA LEU A 221 -14.27 5.70 7.75
C LEU A 221 -15.70 5.28 7.36
N GLY A 222 -16.70 5.56 8.20
CA GLY A 222 -18.11 5.30 7.90
C GLY A 222 -18.67 6.17 6.75
N GLU A 223 -18.20 7.40 6.59
CA GLU A 223 -18.55 8.29 5.47
C GLU A 223 -17.88 7.83 4.17
N ILE A 224 -16.64 7.34 4.22
CA ILE A 224 -15.96 6.71 3.08
C ILE A 224 -16.68 5.42 2.66
N ALA A 225 -17.04 4.53 3.60
CA ALA A 225 -17.76 3.30 3.30
C ALA A 225 -19.13 3.51 2.63
N GLN A 226 -19.79 4.65 2.89
CA GLN A 226 -21.06 4.99 2.24
C GLN A 226 -20.91 5.47 0.79
N ARG A 227 -19.73 5.95 0.39
CA ARG A 227 -19.48 6.53 -0.95
C ARG A 227 -18.54 5.71 -1.84
N ALA A 228 -17.70 4.85 -1.26
CA ALA A 228 -16.71 4.06 -1.98
C ALA A 228 -17.36 3.02 -2.90
N GLY A 229 -17.00 3.05 -4.18
CA GLY A 229 -17.37 2.02 -5.13
C GLY A 229 -16.70 0.67 -4.84
N PRO A 230 -17.17 -0.44 -5.45
CA PRO A 230 -16.61 -1.77 -5.18
C PRO A 230 -15.13 -1.93 -5.55
N THR A 231 -14.67 -1.10 -6.48
CA THR A 231 -13.32 -1.08 -7.07
C THR A 231 -12.46 0.07 -6.54
N ASP A 232 -12.97 0.87 -5.61
CA ASP A 232 -12.20 1.92 -4.94
C ASP A 232 -11.26 1.31 -3.90
N ARG A 233 -10.26 2.08 -3.49
CA ARG A 233 -9.22 1.71 -2.53
C ARG A 233 -9.29 2.64 -1.32
N VAL A 234 -8.93 2.15 -0.15
CA VAL A 234 -8.83 2.96 1.08
C VAL A 234 -7.43 2.87 1.63
N LEU A 235 -6.84 4.01 1.94
CA LEU A 235 -5.53 4.15 2.57
C LEU A 235 -5.70 4.90 3.88
N VAL A 236 -5.27 4.33 4.99
CA VAL A 236 -5.24 5.00 6.29
C VAL A 236 -3.80 5.05 6.78
N ILE A 237 -3.32 6.23 7.13
CA ILE A 237 -1.98 6.45 7.67
C ILE A 237 -2.12 6.95 9.11
N LEU A 238 -1.58 6.18 10.06
CA LEU A 238 -1.59 6.44 11.49
C LEU A 238 -0.21 6.90 11.96
N ILE A 239 -0.09 8.19 12.26
CA ILE A 239 1.12 8.85 12.75
C ILE A 239 0.93 9.20 14.22
N GLY A 240 1.87 8.82 15.08
CA GLY A 240 1.84 9.21 16.50
C GLY A 240 2.38 8.14 17.44
N HIS A 241 2.38 8.46 18.73
CA HIS A 241 2.73 7.50 19.78
C HIS A 241 1.67 6.39 19.86
N GLY A 242 2.12 5.15 19.91
CA GLY A 242 1.32 3.99 20.27
C GLY A 242 1.85 3.26 21.50
N THR A 243 0.95 2.60 22.21
CA THR A 243 1.24 1.88 23.47
C THR A 243 0.59 0.49 23.46
N ASP A 244 1.15 -0.44 24.23
CA ASP A 244 0.51 -1.73 24.57
C ASP A 244 0.04 -1.66 26.04
N GLN A 245 -1.27 -1.64 26.24
CA GLN A 245 -1.87 -1.70 27.58
C GLN A 245 -2.57 -3.04 27.79
N GLY A 246 -1.88 -3.93 28.51
CA GLY A 246 -2.47 -5.21 28.93
C GLY A 246 -2.61 -6.26 27.82
N GLY A 247 -1.93 -6.08 26.68
CA GLY A 247 -2.06 -6.94 25.49
C GLY A 247 -2.95 -6.35 24.39
N GLU A 248 -3.45 -5.12 24.56
CA GLU A 248 -4.16 -4.37 23.54
C GLU A 248 -3.28 -3.18 23.09
N ALA A 249 -2.86 -3.20 21.82
CA ALA A 249 -2.16 -2.09 21.19
C ALA A 249 -3.11 -0.93 20.91
N GLN A 250 -2.63 0.31 21.04
CA GLN A 250 -3.45 1.52 20.92
C GLN A 250 -2.62 2.65 20.30
N LEU A 251 -3.25 3.48 19.46
CA LEU A 251 -2.69 4.76 19.02
C LEU A 251 -3.24 5.86 19.93
N ASN A 252 -2.36 6.68 20.51
CA ASN A 252 -2.78 7.71 21.46
C ASN A 252 -3.45 8.90 20.75
N LEU A 253 -4.70 9.21 21.09
CA LEU A 253 -5.51 10.23 20.42
C LEU A 253 -5.99 11.33 21.38
N PRO A 254 -6.46 12.49 20.86
CA PRO A 254 -7.20 13.46 21.66
C PRO A 254 -8.52 12.87 22.20
N GLY A 255 -8.49 12.35 23.43
CA GLY A 255 -9.63 11.72 24.09
C GLY A 255 -9.37 10.23 24.33
N PRO A 256 -10.35 9.34 24.07
CA PRO A 256 -10.10 7.90 24.05
C PRO A 256 -9.20 7.51 22.88
N ASP A 257 -8.20 6.68 23.17
CA ASP A 257 -7.30 6.07 22.20
C ASP A 257 -8.04 5.09 21.28
N ILE A 258 -7.50 4.85 20.09
CA ILE A 258 -8.09 3.95 19.08
C ILE A 258 -7.30 2.63 19.01
N THR A 259 -8.00 1.52 18.78
CA THR A 259 -7.45 0.16 18.87
C THR A 259 -7.52 -0.60 17.53
N PRO A 260 -6.78 -1.70 17.36
CA PRO A 260 -6.94 -2.60 16.22
C PRO A 260 -8.40 -3.08 16.06
N THR A 261 -9.08 -3.42 17.16
CA THR A 261 -10.49 -3.85 17.16
C THR A 261 -11.43 -2.80 16.56
N ASP A 262 -11.16 -1.50 16.77
CA ASP A 262 -11.93 -0.42 16.15
C ASP A 262 -11.80 -0.43 14.61
N PHE A 263 -10.60 -0.72 14.12
CA PHE A 263 -10.31 -0.83 12.69
C PHE A 263 -10.75 -2.16 12.07
N GLU A 264 -10.75 -3.26 12.82
CA GLU A 264 -11.34 -4.54 12.41
C GLU A 264 -12.83 -4.35 12.13
N LEU A 265 -13.55 -3.76 13.10
CA LEU A 265 -14.99 -3.47 12.98
C LEU A 265 -15.32 -2.46 11.88
N ALA A 266 -14.53 -1.39 11.73
CA ALA A 266 -14.69 -0.45 10.61
C ALA A 266 -14.37 -1.11 9.26
N GLY A 267 -13.38 -2.01 9.23
CA GLY A 267 -12.95 -2.79 8.07
C GLY A 267 -14.04 -3.71 7.51
N LEU A 268 -15.03 -4.13 8.31
CA LEU A 268 -16.18 -4.90 7.84
C LEU A 268 -17.04 -4.15 6.81
N ALA A 269 -16.95 -2.82 6.77
CA ALA A 269 -17.66 -2.00 5.79
C ALA A 269 -16.99 -1.97 4.40
N PHE A 270 -15.81 -2.58 4.26
CA PHE A 270 -15.01 -2.63 3.02
C PHE A 270 -14.80 -4.08 2.53
N PRO A 271 -15.85 -4.77 2.05
CA PRO A 271 -15.79 -6.20 1.73
C PRO A 271 -15.07 -6.52 0.40
N SER A 272 -14.97 -5.57 -0.53
CA SER A 272 -14.29 -5.75 -1.83
C SER A 272 -13.13 -4.80 -2.05
N GLN A 273 -13.16 -3.63 -1.41
CA GLN A 273 -12.13 -2.60 -1.53
C GLN A 273 -10.83 -3.05 -0.84
N PRO A 274 -9.67 -2.91 -1.50
CA PRO A 274 -8.37 -2.96 -0.82
C PRO A 274 -8.29 -1.87 0.24
N LEU A 275 -8.06 -2.27 1.49
CA LEU A 275 -7.87 -1.39 2.64
C LEU A 275 -6.42 -1.52 3.13
N ALA A 276 -5.64 -0.47 2.94
CA ALA A 276 -4.30 -0.35 3.46
C ALA A 276 -4.28 0.46 4.76
N LEU A 277 -3.63 -0.07 5.80
CA LEU A 277 -3.31 0.64 7.04
C LEU A 277 -1.79 0.74 7.18
N VAL A 278 -1.27 1.96 7.26
CA VAL A 278 0.14 2.24 7.51
C VAL A 278 0.25 2.88 8.88
N HIS A 279 0.79 2.19 9.87
CA HIS A 279 1.01 2.73 11.20
C HIS A 279 2.50 2.98 11.43
N THR A 280 2.88 4.26 11.39
CA THR A 280 4.29 4.70 11.42
C THR A 280 4.86 4.86 12.82
N GLY A 281 4.09 4.53 13.86
CA GLY A 281 4.35 4.84 15.25
C GLY A 281 4.91 3.67 16.08
N SER A 282 5.21 3.96 17.35
CA SER A 282 5.58 2.98 18.36
C SER A 282 4.45 1.96 18.61
N ALA A 283 4.79 0.73 19.03
CA ALA A 283 3.87 -0.39 19.25
C ALA A 283 2.98 -0.83 18.06
N SER A 284 3.17 -0.24 16.87
CA SER A 284 2.42 -0.53 15.64
C SER A 284 2.36 -2.00 15.25
N GLY A 285 3.35 -2.83 15.58
CA GLY A 285 3.34 -4.26 15.29
C GLY A 285 2.22 -5.04 15.99
N GLY A 286 1.61 -4.48 17.04
CA GLY A 286 0.39 -5.04 17.66
C GLY A 286 -0.89 -4.89 16.83
N TRP A 287 -0.82 -4.18 15.70
CA TRP A 287 -1.94 -3.97 14.77
C TRP A 287 -1.95 -4.97 13.61
N VAL A 288 -0.90 -5.78 13.44
CA VAL A 288 -0.73 -6.67 12.30
C VAL A 288 -1.68 -7.87 12.37
N GLU A 289 -1.53 -8.73 13.39
CA GLU A 289 -2.37 -9.93 13.55
C GLU A 289 -3.89 -9.64 13.57
N PRO A 290 -4.41 -8.59 14.27
CA PRO A 290 -5.85 -8.34 14.32
C PRO A 290 -6.46 -7.77 13.03
N LEU A 291 -5.64 -7.23 12.12
CA LEU A 291 -6.11 -6.57 10.88
C LEU A 291 -5.75 -7.32 9.59
N ALA A 292 -4.96 -8.40 9.71
CA ALA A 292 -4.69 -9.31 8.62
C ALA A 292 -5.98 -9.91 8.03
N GLY A 293 -6.02 -10.04 6.71
CA GLY A 293 -7.15 -10.63 6.02
C GLY A 293 -7.18 -10.36 4.52
N PRO A 294 -8.18 -10.92 3.79
CA PRO A 294 -8.30 -10.72 2.36
C PRO A 294 -8.52 -9.23 2.03
N ASN A 295 -7.80 -8.73 1.02
CA ASN A 295 -7.80 -7.32 0.62
C ASN A 295 -7.39 -6.35 1.74
N ARG A 296 -6.52 -6.79 2.66
CA ARG A 296 -5.88 -5.94 3.68
C ARG A 296 -4.39 -5.83 3.39
N ILE A 297 -3.83 -4.64 3.62
CA ILE A 297 -2.38 -4.41 3.68
C ILE A 297 -2.14 -3.74 5.03
N VAL A 298 -1.28 -4.30 5.87
CA VAL A 298 -0.90 -3.71 7.15
C VAL A 298 0.60 -3.48 7.17
N ILE A 299 1.00 -2.21 7.16
CA ILE A 299 2.40 -1.80 7.32
C ILE A 299 2.56 -1.22 8.72
N ALA A 300 3.50 -1.76 9.49
CA ALA A 300 3.84 -1.29 10.82
C ALA A 300 5.32 -0.89 10.88
N ALA A 301 5.63 0.23 11.52
CA ALA A 301 7.03 0.65 11.79
C ALA A 301 7.78 -0.29 12.75
N THR A 302 7.04 -1.09 13.53
CA THR A 302 7.59 -1.98 14.55
C THR A 302 7.13 -3.42 14.35
N ARG A 303 7.96 -4.40 14.74
CA ARG A 303 7.66 -5.83 14.58
C ARG A 303 6.65 -6.32 15.60
N THR A 304 6.57 -5.69 16.78
CA THR A 304 5.67 -6.10 17.86
C THR A 304 5.21 -4.90 18.70
N ALA A 305 4.09 -5.06 19.40
CA ALA A 305 3.57 -4.06 20.36
C ALA A 305 4.54 -3.70 21.52
N ARG A 306 5.63 -4.46 21.70
CA ARG A 306 6.65 -4.23 22.74
C ARG A 306 7.75 -3.25 22.33
N GLU A 307 7.85 -2.92 21.05
CA GLU A 307 8.77 -1.90 20.54
C GLU A 307 8.10 -0.53 20.74
N GLN A 308 8.22 0.02 21.96
CA GLN A 308 7.51 1.24 22.40
C GLN A 308 8.37 2.52 22.32
N ASN A 309 9.55 2.46 21.69
CA ASN A 309 10.35 3.66 21.44
C ASN A 309 9.72 4.45 20.28
N ALA A 310 9.93 5.78 20.26
CA ALA A 310 9.57 6.59 19.11
C ALA A 310 10.31 6.10 17.85
N THR A 311 9.62 6.21 16.72
CA THR A 311 9.99 5.62 15.43
C THR A 311 10.38 6.71 14.44
N GLU A 312 11.39 6.43 13.63
CA GLU A 312 11.87 7.30 12.54
C GLU A 312 11.20 6.94 11.20
N PHE A 313 10.58 5.75 11.10
CA PHE A 313 9.93 5.25 9.90
C PHE A 313 8.93 6.23 9.27
N GLY A 314 8.18 7.00 10.07
CA GLY A 314 7.19 7.97 9.57
C GLY A 314 7.81 9.06 8.69
N GLN A 315 8.98 9.57 9.08
CA GLN A 315 9.72 10.57 8.33
C GLN A 315 10.20 10.04 6.98
N PHE A 316 10.67 8.79 6.92
CA PHE A 316 11.15 8.19 5.68
C PHE A 316 10.02 7.69 4.78
N PHE A 317 8.90 7.25 5.35
CA PHE A 317 7.68 6.96 4.60
C PHE A 317 7.12 8.23 3.96
N ALA A 318 7.13 9.37 4.65
CA ALA A 318 6.73 10.66 4.09
C ALA A 318 7.63 11.09 2.90
N GLN A 319 8.95 10.86 3.00
CA GLN A 319 9.89 11.08 1.91
C GLN A 319 9.66 10.15 0.72
N ALA A 320 9.36 8.87 0.98
CA ALA A 320 9.04 7.91 -0.08
C ALA A 320 7.81 8.34 -0.89
N LEU A 321 6.79 8.84 -0.19
CA LEU A 321 5.59 9.41 -0.81
C LEU A 321 5.92 10.65 -1.65
N SER A 322 6.89 11.48 -1.26
CA SER A 322 7.38 12.64 -2.03
C SER A 322 8.36 12.29 -3.18
N GLY A 323 8.27 11.07 -3.73
CA GLY A 323 9.06 10.64 -4.88
C GLY A 323 10.58 10.58 -4.66
N ALA A 324 11.06 10.59 -3.41
CA ALA A 324 12.48 10.75 -3.07
C ALA A 324 13.33 9.47 -3.31
N GLY A 325 13.31 8.92 -4.53
CA GLY A 325 14.04 7.69 -4.88
C GLY A 325 13.34 6.39 -4.46
N ALA A 326 12.05 6.46 -4.09
CA ALA A 326 11.25 5.29 -3.77
C ALA A 326 10.63 4.59 -4.99
N ASP A 327 10.58 5.22 -6.16
CA ASP A 327 10.27 4.55 -7.44
C ASP A 327 11.45 3.62 -7.81
N LEU A 328 11.36 2.35 -7.40
CA LEU A 328 12.45 1.37 -7.48
C LEU A 328 12.46 0.62 -8.81
N ASP A 329 11.31 0.44 -9.46
CA ASP A 329 11.23 -0.18 -10.78
C ASP A 329 11.16 0.81 -11.97
N HIS A 330 11.15 2.11 -11.66
CA HIS A 330 11.22 3.26 -12.57
C HIS A 330 10.00 3.39 -13.50
N ASP A 331 8.80 3.07 -12.99
CA ASP A 331 7.53 3.20 -13.72
C ASP A 331 6.83 4.58 -13.59
N GLU A 332 7.48 5.54 -12.92
CA GLU A 332 6.98 6.88 -12.59
C GLU A 332 5.82 6.88 -11.57
N ARG A 333 5.70 5.83 -10.76
CA ARG A 333 4.73 5.73 -9.66
C ARG A 333 5.46 5.25 -8.40
N VAL A 334 4.72 5.20 -7.29
CA VAL A 334 5.20 4.63 -6.03
C VAL A 334 4.11 3.70 -5.51
N SER A 335 4.43 2.42 -5.33
CA SER A 335 3.60 1.44 -4.65
C SER A 335 3.78 1.51 -3.12
N LEU A 336 2.83 0.95 -2.36
CA LEU A 336 2.99 0.82 -0.91
C LEU A 336 4.15 -0.10 -0.53
N LEU A 337 4.44 -1.12 -1.35
CA LEU A 337 5.61 -1.98 -1.16
C LEU A 337 6.91 -1.18 -1.29
N GLU A 338 7.02 -0.35 -2.32
CA GLU A 338 8.20 0.51 -2.54
C GLU A 338 8.37 1.55 -1.44
N ALA A 339 7.27 2.20 -1.03
CA ALA A 339 7.31 3.14 0.08
C ALA A 339 7.75 2.48 1.40
N PHE A 340 7.32 1.23 1.64
CA PHE A 340 7.78 0.42 2.76
C PHE A 340 9.28 0.07 2.66
N LEU A 341 9.73 -0.43 1.50
CA LEU A 341 11.12 -0.85 1.29
C LEU A 341 12.10 0.33 1.42
N PHE A 342 11.76 1.48 0.83
CA PHE A 342 12.51 2.72 0.98
C PHE A 342 12.58 3.15 2.45
N ALA A 343 11.43 3.24 3.13
CA ALA A 343 11.38 3.69 4.51
C ALA A 343 12.16 2.76 5.46
N LYS A 344 12.05 1.43 5.27
CA LYS A 344 12.83 0.44 6.01
C LYS A 344 14.34 0.63 5.81
N GLN A 345 14.80 0.75 4.56
CA GLN A 345 16.21 0.91 4.23
C GLN A 345 16.79 2.22 4.82
N GLU A 346 16.01 3.30 4.77
CA GLU A 346 16.42 4.60 5.29
C GLU A 346 16.44 4.67 6.82
N VAL A 347 15.52 3.97 7.50
CA VAL A 347 15.60 3.74 8.95
C VAL A 347 16.89 3.00 9.32
N GLU A 348 17.20 1.88 8.66
CA GLU A 348 18.44 1.14 8.90
C GLU A 348 19.67 2.04 8.70
N ARG A 349 19.72 2.81 7.60
CA ARG A 349 20.77 3.79 7.32
C ARG A 349 20.89 4.87 8.38
N TYR A 350 19.78 5.42 8.86
CA TYR A 350 19.78 6.46 9.89
C TYR A 350 20.40 5.99 11.21
N TYR A 351 19.99 4.83 11.72
CA TYR A 351 20.56 4.28 12.95
C TYR A 351 22.06 3.94 12.79
N GLU A 352 22.48 3.45 11.63
CA GLU A 352 23.91 3.25 11.31
C GLU A 352 24.70 4.58 11.29
N GLU A 353 24.17 5.62 10.63
CA GLU A 353 24.81 6.94 10.52
C GLU A 353 24.88 7.68 11.87
N GLN A 354 23.85 7.58 12.72
CA GLN A 354 23.87 8.14 14.08
C GLN A 354 24.72 7.30 15.06
N ASN A 355 25.14 6.08 14.68
CA ASN A 355 25.79 5.11 15.56
C ASN A 355 24.89 4.78 16.77
N GLU A 356 23.60 4.59 16.51
CA GLU A 356 22.60 4.17 17.49
C GLU A 356 22.20 2.70 17.30
N ILE A 357 21.42 2.16 18.23
CA ILE A 357 20.90 0.79 18.12
C ILE A 357 19.54 0.88 17.44
N LEU A 358 19.35 0.17 16.33
CA LEU A 358 18.05 0.03 15.68
C LEU A 358 17.00 -0.46 16.69
N THR A 359 16.00 0.38 16.99
CA THR A 359 14.97 0.06 18.00
C THR A 359 13.58 -0.24 17.44
N GLU A 360 13.39 -0.04 16.14
CA GLU A 360 12.19 -0.32 15.37
C GLU A 360 12.50 -1.31 14.25
N HIS A 361 11.53 -2.12 13.85
CA HIS A 361 11.72 -3.14 12.83
C HIS A 361 10.48 -3.22 11.96
N ALA A 362 10.45 -2.43 10.89
CA ALA A 362 9.26 -2.32 10.06
C ALA A 362 8.88 -3.66 9.42
N VAL A 363 7.58 -3.97 9.45
CA VAL A 363 6.99 -5.18 8.85
C VAL A 363 5.80 -4.83 7.97
N LEU A 364 5.57 -5.66 6.96
CA LEU A 364 4.44 -5.59 6.03
C LEU A 364 3.73 -6.95 6.05
N GLU A 365 2.41 -6.92 6.22
CA GLU A 365 1.51 -8.05 6.03
C GLU A 365 0.55 -7.69 4.89
N ASP A 366 0.40 -8.58 3.91
CA ASP A 366 -0.64 -8.41 2.88
C ASP A 366 -1.23 -9.71 2.32
N ASN A 367 -0.88 -10.85 2.94
CA ASN A 367 -1.29 -12.18 2.50
C ASN A 367 -2.47 -12.77 3.29
N GLY A 368 -2.80 -12.21 4.47
CA GLY A 368 -3.89 -12.64 5.36
C GLY A 368 -3.52 -13.73 6.37
N ASP A 369 -2.24 -14.00 6.64
CA ASP A 369 -1.75 -15.00 7.60
C ASP A 369 -1.49 -14.46 9.01
N GLY A 370 -1.51 -13.13 9.20
CA GLY A 370 -1.33 -12.48 10.51
C GLY A 370 0.12 -12.26 10.94
N THR A 371 1.11 -12.62 10.12
CA THR A 371 2.54 -12.59 10.44
C THR A 371 3.31 -11.64 9.53
N GLY A 372 3.30 -10.35 9.85
CA GLY A 372 4.02 -9.34 9.06
C GLY A 372 5.52 -9.63 8.91
N SER A 373 6.00 -9.54 7.68
CA SER A 373 7.38 -9.83 7.29
C SER A 373 8.25 -8.57 7.20
N THR A 374 9.51 -8.68 7.63
CA THR A 374 10.55 -7.68 7.32
C THR A 374 11.06 -7.79 5.88
N ASP A 375 10.89 -8.96 5.25
CA ASP A 375 11.52 -9.35 4.00
C ASP A 375 10.46 -9.40 2.87
N ALA A 376 9.53 -8.44 2.90
CA ALA A 376 8.48 -8.30 1.91
C ALA A 376 9.05 -7.92 0.52
N GLY A 377 8.38 -8.37 -0.54
CA GLY A 377 8.77 -8.14 -1.93
C GLY A 377 7.96 -9.00 -2.91
N PRO A 378 8.15 -8.85 -4.22
CA PRO A 378 7.38 -9.61 -5.23
C PRO A 378 7.63 -11.14 -5.22
N GLU A 379 8.64 -11.58 -4.45
CA GLU A 379 8.98 -12.98 -4.17
C GLU A 379 9.06 -13.30 -2.67
N GLY A 380 8.71 -12.32 -1.82
CA GLY A 380 8.69 -12.48 -0.38
C GLY A 380 7.46 -13.25 0.12
N PRO A 381 7.35 -13.51 1.43
CA PRO A 381 6.12 -14.03 2.05
C PRO A 381 4.95 -13.02 1.97
N ASP A 382 5.27 -11.73 1.89
CA ASP A 382 4.34 -10.60 1.77
C ASP A 382 4.85 -9.61 0.72
N GLY A 383 3.98 -8.70 0.28
CA GLY A 383 4.28 -7.58 -0.61
C GLY A 383 3.58 -7.64 -1.97
N VAL A 384 2.88 -8.74 -2.27
CA VAL A 384 2.22 -8.93 -3.57
C VAL A 384 1.07 -7.94 -3.76
N LEU A 385 0.17 -7.82 -2.79
CA LEU A 385 -0.96 -6.90 -2.86
C LEU A 385 -0.50 -5.44 -2.72
N ALA A 386 0.47 -5.18 -1.84
CA ALA A 386 1.09 -3.87 -1.64
C ALA A 386 1.82 -3.35 -2.88
N SER A 387 2.42 -4.22 -3.70
CA SER A 387 3.01 -3.84 -4.99
C SER A 387 1.96 -3.33 -5.99
N THR A 388 0.74 -3.86 -5.95
CA THR A 388 -0.36 -3.40 -6.81
C THR A 388 -1.06 -2.14 -6.29
N PHE A 389 -0.84 -1.76 -5.03
CA PHE A 389 -1.39 -0.55 -4.45
C PHE A 389 -0.50 0.66 -4.80
N THR A 390 -0.60 1.12 -6.05
CA THR A 390 0.09 2.35 -6.48
C THR A 390 -0.61 3.59 -5.95
N LEU A 391 0.15 4.49 -5.33
CA LEU A 391 -0.33 5.79 -4.87
C LEU A 391 -0.62 6.71 -6.06
N GLY A 392 0.20 6.67 -7.11
CA GLY A 392 -0.03 7.37 -8.37
C GLY A 392 -0.56 6.48 -9.50
N GLY A 393 -1.10 7.09 -10.55
CA GLY A 393 -1.49 6.43 -11.81
C GLY A 393 -2.61 7.17 -12.55
N ALA A 394 -2.71 6.97 -13.87
CA ALA A 394 -3.79 7.39 -14.79
C ALA A 394 -4.64 8.61 -14.37
N ALA A 395 -5.61 8.39 -13.48
CA ALA A 395 -6.50 9.41 -12.93
C ALA A 395 -5.76 10.64 -12.41
N ALA A 396 -4.62 10.45 -11.74
CA ALA A 396 -3.79 11.51 -11.21
C ALA A 396 -3.31 12.45 -12.32
N ALA A 397 -2.56 11.89 -13.27
CA ALA A 397 -1.88 12.63 -14.34
C ALA A 397 -2.84 13.16 -15.41
N VAL A 398 -3.98 12.48 -15.63
CA VAL A 398 -5.08 12.95 -16.49
C VAL A 398 -5.91 14.05 -15.80
N ARG A 399 -6.02 14.07 -14.47
CA ARG A 399 -6.73 15.15 -13.74
C ARG A 399 -5.86 16.39 -13.51
N THR A 400 -4.53 16.25 -13.46
CA THR A 400 -3.60 17.38 -13.35
C THR A 400 -3.27 18.03 -14.70
N SER A 401 -3.55 17.36 -15.82
CA SER A 401 -3.36 17.92 -17.16
C SER A 401 -4.67 18.32 -17.83
N ASP A 402 -4.89 19.62 -17.97
CA ASP A 402 -5.94 20.19 -18.84
C ASP A 402 -5.66 19.95 -20.35
N ASP A 403 -4.52 19.35 -20.73
CA ASP A 403 -4.16 19.09 -22.12
C ASP A 403 -4.69 17.71 -22.59
N PRO A 404 -5.62 17.67 -23.56
CA PRO A 404 -6.18 16.41 -24.08
C PRO A 404 -5.14 15.52 -24.79
N VAL A 405 -4.02 16.07 -25.26
CA VAL A 405 -2.92 15.30 -25.84
C VAL A 405 -2.19 14.56 -24.74
N LEU A 406 -1.80 15.25 -23.67
CA LEU A 406 -1.04 14.67 -22.58
C LEU A 406 -1.89 13.66 -21.77
N ALA A 407 -3.17 13.96 -21.55
CA ALA A 407 -4.13 13.03 -20.98
C ALA A 407 -4.23 11.71 -21.77
N ARG A 408 -4.20 11.78 -23.10
CA ARG A 408 -4.17 10.59 -23.96
C ARG A 408 -2.85 9.82 -23.83
N LEU A 409 -1.71 10.51 -23.79
CA LEU A 409 -0.40 9.87 -23.66
C LEU A 409 -0.27 9.11 -22.33
N TYR A 410 -0.77 9.66 -21.23
CA TYR A 410 -0.87 8.95 -19.95
C TYR A 410 -1.76 7.71 -20.08
N ALA A 411 -2.98 7.83 -20.62
CA ALA A 411 -3.87 6.68 -20.79
C ALA A 411 -3.25 5.55 -21.66
N GLU A 412 -2.44 5.89 -22.67
CA GLU A 412 -1.67 4.92 -23.46
C GLU A 412 -0.56 4.27 -22.61
N ARG A 413 0.23 5.05 -21.84
CA ARG A 413 1.24 4.54 -20.90
C ARG A 413 0.64 3.55 -19.90
N ASP A 414 -0.49 3.89 -19.31
CA ASP A 414 -1.16 3.07 -18.29
C ASP A 414 -1.81 1.81 -18.90
N GLY A 415 -2.06 1.80 -20.21
CA GLY A 415 -2.41 0.59 -20.97
C GLY A 415 -1.22 -0.36 -21.19
N ILE A 416 -0.01 0.19 -21.33
CA ILE A 416 1.23 -0.60 -21.40
C ILE A 416 1.56 -1.18 -20.03
N GLN A 417 1.48 -0.38 -18.96
CA GLN A 417 1.76 -0.84 -17.59
C GLN A 417 0.89 -2.03 -17.19
N ARG A 418 -0.43 -1.96 -17.41
CA ARG A 418 -1.33 -3.09 -17.13
C ARG A 418 -0.95 -4.37 -17.86
N ARG A 419 -0.43 -4.30 -19.10
CA ARG A 419 0.07 -5.47 -19.84
C ARG A 419 1.34 -6.05 -19.21
N ILE A 420 2.18 -5.22 -18.59
CA ILE A 420 3.35 -5.65 -17.81
C ILE A 420 2.89 -6.32 -16.52
N ASP A 421 1.94 -5.74 -15.80
CA ASP A 421 1.38 -6.30 -14.55
C ASP A 421 0.70 -7.66 -14.80
N GLU A 422 -0.15 -7.75 -15.83
CA GLU A 422 -0.78 -9.00 -16.28
C GLU A 422 0.28 -10.08 -16.63
N LEU A 423 1.40 -9.69 -17.24
CA LEU A 423 2.52 -10.58 -17.54
C LEU A 423 3.28 -11.01 -16.28
N ARG A 424 3.50 -10.10 -15.31
CA ARG A 424 4.11 -10.39 -14.00
C ARG A 424 3.27 -11.41 -13.22
N VAL A 425 1.94 -11.30 -13.23
CA VAL A 425 1.01 -12.25 -12.57
C VAL A 425 1.17 -13.67 -13.10
N VAL A 426 1.37 -13.86 -14.42
CA VAL A 426 1.53 -15.20 -15.03
C VAL A 426 2.98 -15.68 -15.10
N ARG A 427 3.94 -14.96 -14.53
CA ARG A 427 5.38 -15.27 -14.57
C ARG A 427 5.71 -16.72 -14.19
N THR A 428 5.09 -17.24 -13.12
CA THR A 428 5.34 -18.61 -12.62
C THR A 428 4.84 -19.71 -13.56
N ALA A 429 4.05 -19.37 -14.58
CA ALA A 429 3.57 -20.29 -15.62
C ALA A 429 4.38 -20.20 -16.94
N LEU A 430 5.43 -19.38 -16.99
CA LEU A 430 6.30 -19.18 -18.14
C LEU A 430 7.74 -19.62 -17.83
N THR A 431 8.50 -19.99 -18.86
CA THR A 431 9.97 -20.06 -18.71
C THR A 431 10.58 -18.65 -18.68
N GLU A 432 11.78 -18.51 -18.13
CA GLU A 432 12.49 -17.22 -18.04
C GLU A 432 12.68 -16.58 -19.41
N ASP A 433 13.13 -17.35 -20.41
CA ASP A 433 13.26 -16.89 -21.80
C ASP A 433 11.93 -16.41 -22.40
N GLU A 434 10.83 -17.14 -22.16
CA GLU A 434 9.49 -16.76 -22.65
C GLU A 434 8.92 -15.53 -21.95
N PHE A 435 9.21 -15.35 -20.66
CA PHE A 435 8.82 -14.17 -19.90
C PHE A 435 9.58 -12.94 -20.39
N LEU A 436 10.91 -13.03 -20.51
CA LEU A 436 11.76 -11.94 -21.01
C LEU A 436 11.39 -11.55 -22.45
N ALA A 437 11.18 -12.51 -23.35
CA ALA A 437 10.79 -12.25 -24.74
C ALA A 437 9.41 -11.57 -24.87
N ARG A 438 8.53 -11.69 -23.87
CA ARG A 438 7.24 -10.98 -23.80
C ARG A 438 7.35 -9.64 -23.08
N LEU A 439 8.26 -9.51 -22.11
CA LEU A 439 8.46 -8.31 -21.29
C LEU A 439 9.27 -7.24 -22.03
N GLU A 440 10.36 -7.61 -22.72
CA GLU A 440 11.23 -6.69 -23.46
C GLU A 440 10.45 -5.72 -24.38
N PRO A 441 9.54 -6.16 -25.28
CA PRO A 441 8.80 -5.22 -26.13
C PRO A 441 7.90 -4.27 -25.33
N LEU A 442 7.34 -4.70 -24.20
CA LEU A 442 6.50 -3.86 -23.34
C LEU A 442 7.33 -2.76 -22.64
N LEU A 443 8.51 -3.10 -22.14
CA LEU A 443 9.43 -2.13 -21.52
C LEU A 443 9.93 -1.10 -22.54
N ILE A 444 10.18 -1.51 -23.79
CA ILE A 444 10.53 -0.59 -24.87
C ILE A 444 9.34 0.33 -25.23
N GLU A 445 8.12 -0.23 -25.32
CA GLU A 445 6.89 0.52 -25.56
C GLU A 445 6.67 1.59 -24.47
N LEU A 446 6.86 1.21 -23.20
CA LEU A 446 6.76 2.09 -22.03
C LEU A 446 7.82 3.20 -22.04
N ALA A 447 9.10 2.85 -22.24
CA ALA A 447 10.19 3.82 -22.24
C ALA A 447 10.06 4.86 -23.37
N LEU A 448 9.55 4.45 -24.54
CA LEU A 448 9.22 5.36 -25.63
C LEU A 448 8.02 6.27 -25.27
N LYS A 449 7.00 5.74 -24.61
CA LYS A 449 5.84 6.54 -24.18
C LYS A 449 6.19 7.56 -23.10
N ASN A 450 6.99 7.19 -22.09
CA ASN A 450 7.49 8.10 -21.06
C ASN A 450 8.41 9.19 -21.64
N ARG A 451 9.10 8.91 -22.74
CA ARG A 451 9.84 9.93 -23.51
C ARG A 451 8.88 10.89 -24.23
N GLU A 452 7.85 10.39 -24.89
CA GLU A 452 6.84 11.21 -25.60
C GLU A 452 6.08 12.13 -24.63
N ILE A 453 5.72 11.62 -23.45
CA ILE A 453 5.12 12.36 -22.33
C ILE A 453 6.01 13.56 -21.92
N ARG A 454 7.32 13.33 -21.71
CA ARG A 454 8.28 14.40 -21.36
C ARG A 454 8.49 15.40 -22.49
N GLU A 455 8.54 14.94 -23.74
CA GLU A 455 8.62 15.84 -24.91
C GLU A 455 7.35 16.68 -25.10
N ALA A 456 6.18 16.19 -24.66
CA ALA A 456 4.92 16.92 -24.61
C ALA A 456 4.76 17.86 -23.39
N GLY A 457 5.77 17.95 -22.51
CA GLY A 457 5.73 18.79 -21.30
C GLY A 457 5.08 18.13 -20.09
N GLY A 458 4.77 16.83 -20.14
CA GLY A 458 4.42 16.05 -18.96
C GLY A 458 5.67 15.61 -18.21
N GLY A 459 5.95 16.24 -17.07
CA GLY A 459 7.05 15.84 -16.21
C GLY A 459 7.27 16.81 -15.07
N VAL A 460 7.59 16.24 -13.90
CA VAL A 460 8.28 16.89 -12.79
C VAL A 460 9.75 16.49 -12.88
#